data_AF-A0A7X6Z7R4-F1
#
_entry.id   AF-A0A7X6Z7R4-F1
#
_cell.length_a   1.000
_cell.length_b   1.000
_cell.length_c   1.000
_cell.angle_alpha   90.00
_cell.angle_beta   90.00
_cell.angle_gamma   90.00
#
_symmetry.space_group_name_H-M   'P 1'
#
loop_
_entity.id
_entity.type
_entity.pdbx_description
1 polymer ?
#
loop_
_entity_poly.entity_id
_entity_poly.type
_entity_poly.pdbx_seq_one_letter_code
_entity_poly.pdbx_strand_id
1 'polypeptide(L)' 'EARPKSGTLITAGFAADQGREVLAVPGSILAGDSGGCHQLLREGAGLLESAADILSLRRETR' A
#
# COMPACT_ATOMS: atom_id res chain seq x y z
N GLU A 1 -10.04 1.07 -1.33
CA GLU A 1 -10.00 1.25 0.14
C GLU A 1 -9.90 -0.11 0.82
N ALA A 2 -9.13 -0.22 1.90
CA ALA A 2 -8.82 -1.47 2.59
C ALA A 2 -9.33 -1.40 4.03
N ARG A 3 -10.43 -2.11 4.32
CA ARG A 3 -10.92 -2.22 5.70
C ARG A 3 -9.92 -3.03 6.55
N PRO A 4 -9.81 -2.76 7.87
CA PRO A 4 -9.04 -3.62 8.77
C PRO A 4 -9.61 -5.05 8.69
N LYS A 5 -8.75 -6.04 8.36
CA LYS A 5 -9.08 -7.44 7.98
C LYS A 5 -9.67 -7.67 6.57
N SER A 6 -9.53 -6.73 5.64
CA SER A 6 -9.89 -6.94 4.25
C SER A 6 -8.97 -7.96 3.56
N GLY A 7 -9.49 -8.73 2.60
CA GLY A 7 -8.67 -9.57 1.70
C GLY A 7 -7.56 -8.79 1.00
N THR A 8 -7.70 -7.47 0.87
CA THR A 8 -6.65 -6.56 0.39
C THR A 8 -5.37 -6.64 1.23
N LEU A 9 -5.46 -6.72 2.56
CA LEU A 9 -4.29 -6.82 3.44
C LEU A 9 -3.58 -8.16 3.28
N ILE A 10 -4.34 -9.23 3.07
CA ILE A 10 -3.80 -10.58 2.84
C ILE A 10 -3.02 -10.59 1.53
N THR A 11 -3.61 -10.10 0.43
CA THR A 11 -2.93 -10.02 -0.87
C THR A 11 -1.70 -9.11 -0.81
N ALA A 12 -1.76 -7.99 -0.10
CA ALA A 12 -0.63 -7.10 0.10
C ALA A 12 0.51 -7.79 0.89
N GLY A 13 0.19 -8.51 1.96
CA GLY A 13 1.17 -9.29 2.72
C GLY A 13 1.85 -10.36 1.87
N PHE A 14 1.09 -11.11 1.07
CA PHE A 14 1.66 -12.09 0.13
C PHE A 14 2.50 -11.46 -0.98
N ALA A 15 2.20 -10.22 -1.40
CA ALA A 15 3.02 -9.51 -2.37
C ALA A 15 4.36 -9.11 -1.74
N ALA A 16 4.35 -8.57 -0.52
CA ALA A 16 5.56 -8.24 0.22
C ALA A 16 6.44 -9.46 0.49
N ASP A 17 5.85 -10.60 0.88
CA ASP A 17 6.56 -11.86 1.13
C ASP A 17 7.27 -12.40 -0.13
N GLN A 18 6.68 -12.17 -1.31
CA GLN A 18 7.28 -12.52 -2.60
C GLN A 18 8.34 -11.50 -3.07
N GLY A 19 8.75 -10.55 -2.22
CA GLY A 19 9.70 -9.48 -2.57
C GLY A 19 9.14 -8.49 -3.59
N ARG A 20 7.80 -8.39 -3.71
CA ARG A 20 7.16 -7.39 -4.57
C ARG A 20 6.88 -6.13 -3.76
N GLU A 21 7.12 -4.99 -4.39
CA GLU A 21 6.83 -3.71 -3.76
C GLU A 21 5.33 -3.52 -3.59
N VAL A 22 4.93 -3.22 -2.35
CA VAL A 22 3.54 -2.93 -1.99
C VAL A 22 3.40 -1.43 -1.85
N LEU A 23 2.38 -0.89 -2.50
CA LEU A 23 2.07 0.53 -2.48
C LEU A 23 0.67 0.72 -1.89
N ALA A 24 0.52 1.75 -1.08
CA ALA A 24 -0.75 2.10 -0.46
C ALA A 24 -1.07 3.57 -0.72
N VAL A 25 -2.32 3.82 -1.13
CA VAL A 25 -2.83 5.18 -1.32
C VAL A 25 -3.33 5.69 0.03
N PRO A 26 -2.84 6.85 0.51
CA PRO A 26 -3.34 7.43 1.75
C PRO A 26 -4.80 7.84 1.57
N GLY A 27 -5.65 7.39 2.50
CA GLY A 27 -7.06 7.80 2.60
C GLY A 27 -7.33 8.61 3.86
N SER A 28 -8.52 9.20 3.96
CA SER A 28 -8.93 9.99 5.13
C SER A 28 -9.00 9.13 6.39
N ILE A 29 -8.40 9.61 7.49
CA ILE A 29 -8.46 8.94 8.81
C ILE A 29 -9.88 8.83 9.39
N LEU A 30 -10.80 9.67 8.90
CA LEU A 30 -12.20 9.67 9.32
C LEU A 30 -13.05 8.68 8.50
N ALA A 31 -12.52 8.21 7.37
CA ALA A 31 -13.14 7.18 6.57
C ALA A 31 -12.69 5.81 7.10
N GLY A 32 -13.63 5.05 7.70
CA GLY A 32 -13.34 3.77 8.37
C GLY A 32 -12.83 2.64 7.46
N ASP A 33 -12.75 2.90 6.17
CA ASP A 33 -12.27 2.04 5.08
C ASP A 33 -10.79 2.29 4.72
N SER A 34 -10.16 3.33 5.28
CA SER A 34 -8.76 3.69 5.02
C SER A 34 -7.78 3.09 6.04
N GLY A 35 -8.28 2.48 7.12
CA GLY A 35 -7.46 1.92 8.19
C GLY A 35 -6.48 0.84 7.74
N GLY A 36 -6.83 0.03 6.74
CA GLY A 36 -5.93 -0.98 6.17
C GLY A 36 -4.82 -0.37 5.31
N CYS A 37 -5.06 0.74 4.60
CA CYS A 37 -3.98 1.43 3.87
C CYS A 37 -2.97 2.04 4.86
N HIS A 38 -3.45 2.62 5.96
CA HIS A 38 -2.56 3.16 7.00
C HIS A 38 -1.74 2.05 7.68
N GLN A 39 -2.32 0.87 7.86
CA GLN A 39 -1.58 -0.29 8.37
C GLN A 39 -0.45 -0.70 7.42
N LEU A 40 -0.73 -0.82 6.11
CA LEU A 40 0.29 -1.14 5.11
C LEU A 40 1.43 -0.11 5.08
N LEU A 41 1.10 1.18 5.13
CA LEU A 41 2.11 2.25 5.19
C LEU A 41 2.99 2.14 6.45
N ARG A 42 2.41 1.74 7.60
CA ARG A 42 3.19 1.49 8.84
C ARG A 42 4.08 0.26 8.74
N GLU A 43 3.68 -0.74 7.97
CA GLU A 43 4.45 -1.97 7.73
C GLU A 43 5.56 -1.78 6.68
N GLY A 44 5.68 -0.59 6.10
CA GLY A 44 6.73 -0.25 5.14
C GLY A 44 6.29 -0.28 3.67
N ALA A 45 4.98 -0.32 3.41
CA ALA A 45 4.48 -0.08 2.05
C ALA A 45 4.84 1.34 1.58
N GLY A 46 5.15 1.48 0.31
CA GLY A 46 5.41 2.77 -0.31
C GLY A 46 4.14 3.62 -0.39
N LEU A 47 4.30 4.92 -0.18
CA LEU A 47 3.22 5.89 -0.36
C LEU A 47 2.96 6.09 -1.85
N LEU A 48 1.69 6.06 -2.25
CA LEU A 48 1.28 6.33 -3.63
C LEU A 48 0.26 7.46 -3.67
N GLU A 49 0.68 8.64 -4.13
CA GLU A 49 -0.21 9.80 -4.27
C GLU A 49 -0.64 10.02 -5.72
N SER A 50 0.18 9.57 -6.68
CA SER A 50 -0.04 9.78 -8.11
C SER A 50 0.47 8.62 -8.95
N ALA A 51 0.01 8.51 -10.21
CA ALA A 51 0.56 7.52 -11.15
C ALA A 51 2.06 7.74 -11.45
N ALA A 52 2.58 8.95 -11.21
CA ALA A 52 3.99 9.27 -11.39
C ALA A 52 4.89 8.59 -10.35
N ASP A 53 4.36 8.30 -9.16
CA ASP A 53 5.09 7.57 -8.11
C ASP A 53 5.39 6.13 -8.54
N ILE A 54 4.46 5.47 -9.26
CA ILE A 54 4.69 4.13 -9.84
C ILE A 54 5.87 4.15 -10.82
N LEU A 55 5.95 5.19 -11.65
CA LEU A 55 7.02 5.35 -12.63
C LEU A 55 8.37 5.69 -11.99
N SER A 56 8.35 6.35 -10.84
CA SER A 56 9.56 6.66 -10.06
C SER A 56 10.10 5.43 -9.35
N LEU A 57 9.22 4.64 -8.72
CA LEU A 57 9.58 3.40 -8.04
C LEU A 57 10.30 2.41 -8.98
N ARG A 58 9.75 2.21 -10.19
CA ARG A 58 10.38 1.33 -11.20
C ARG A 58 11.75 1.79 -11.69
N ARG A 59 12.15 3.04 -11.44
CA ARG A 59 13.49 3.54 -11.79
C ARG A 59 14.52 3.28 -10.72
N GLU A 60 14.12 3.14 -9.45
CA GLU A 60 15.03 2.87 -8.33
C GLU A 60 15.42 1.39 -8.23
N THR A 61 14.60 0.47 -8.74
CA THR A 61 14.85 -0.98 -8.72
C THR A 61 15.77 -1.47 -9.86
N ARG A 62 16.72 -0.64 -10.34
CA ARG A 62 17.62 -0.98 -11.45
C ARG A 62 19.10 -0.90 -11.08
#